data_AF-A0A7W9W6K8-F1
#
_entry.id   AF-A0A7W9W6K8-F1
#
_cell.length_a   1.000
_cell.length_b   1.000
_cell.length_c   1.000
_cell.angle_alpha   90.00
_cell.angle_beta   90.00
_cell.angle_gamma   90.00
#
_symmetry.space_group_name_H-M   'P 1'
#
loop_
_entity.id
_entity.type
_entity.pdbx_description
1 polymer ?
#
loop_
_entity_poly.entity_id
_entity_poly.type
_entity_poly.pdbx_seq_one_letter_code
_entity_poly.pdbx_strand_id
1 'polypeptide(L)'
;MAFSVALQRASDYRVTDWDILIDYLERDPYTQSSGYTKQKILRRLKRAPLTESQRERLREMLLLQVTRSRRREWQEYSRLALVLDTPTFRERLRELVEREGTWAQAMLGALQTVNGKELC
;
A
#
# COMPACT_ATOMS: atom_id res chain seq x y z
N MET A 1 25.19 6.41 9.52
CA MET A 1 25.00 7.37 8.40
C MET A 1 24.70 6.67 7.06
N ALA A 2 23.86 5.61 7.01
CA ALA A 2 23.41 4.99 5.75
C ALA A 2 21.96 5.37 5.37
N PHE A 3 21.23 5.98 6.31
CA PHE A 3 19.77 6.15 6.25
C PHE A 3 19.28 7.26 5.31
N SER A 4 20.09 8.31 5.09
CA SER A 4 19.75 9.41 4.19
C SER A 4 19.82 8.98 2.72
N VAL A 5 20.81 8.14 2.37
CA VAL A 5 21.06 7.74 0.97
C VAL A 5 19.95 6.82 0.45
N ALA A 6 19.38 5.92 1.27
CA ALA A 6 18.29 5.04 0.83
C ALA A 6 16.99 5.80 0.54
N LEU A 7 16.64 6.79 1.38
CA LEU A 7 15.49 7.67 1.14
C LEU A 7 15.72 8.56 -0.09
N GLN A 8 16.95 9.07 -0.26
CA GLN A 8 17.35 9.82 -1.46
C GLN A 8 17.26 8.94 -2.71
N ARG A 9 17.72 7.68 -2.65
CA ARG A 9 17.67 6.72 -3.76
C ARG A 9 16.25 6.27 -4.10
N ALA A 10 15.38 6.03 -3.13
CA ALA A 10 13.98 5.71 -3.38
C ALA A 10 13.23 6.88 -4.06
N SER A 11 13.66 8.12 -3.80
CA SER A 11 13.17 9.30 -4.54
C SER A 11 13.74 9.40 -5.95
N ASP A 12 14.87 8.73 -6.21
CA ASP A 12 15.53 8.67 -7.50
C ASP A 12 14.85 7.63 -8.41
N TYR A 13 14.33 8.11 -9.53
CA TYR A 13 13.31 7.42 -10.33
C TYR A 13 13.78 6.13 -11.01
N ARG A 14 15.08 5.80 -10.90
CA ARG A 14 15.73 4.66 -11.58
C ARG A 14 15.88 3.41 -10.71
N VAL A 15 15.53 3.44 -9.42
CA VAL A 15 15.64 2.26 -8.55
C VAL A 15 14.65 1.20 -8.99
N THR A 16 15.15 0.05 -9.46
CA THR A 16 14.37 -1.16 -9.80
C THR A 16 14.31 -2.17 -8.65
N ASP A 17 14.94 -1.85 -7.52
CA ASP A 17 14.89 -2.65 -6.31
C ASP A 17 13.57 -2.39 -5.58
N TRP A 18 12.70 -3.40 -5.57
CA TRP A 18 11.38 -3.31 -4.95
C TRP A 18 11.46 -3.24 -3.43
N ASP A 19 12.45 -3.86 -2.80
CA ASP A 19 12.58 -3.87 -1.35
C ASP A 19 12.90 -2.46 -0.83
N ILE A 20 13.75 -1.71 -1.52
CA ILE A 20 14.02 -0.29 -1.18
C ILE A 20 12.73 0.56 -1.27
N LEU A 21 11.88 0.29 -2.24
CA LEU A 21 10.62 1.01 -2.42
C LEU A 21 9.58 0.63 -1.36
N ILE A 22 9.52 -0.64 -0.98
CA ILE A 22 8.65 -1.13 0.10
C ILE A 22 9.12 -0.55 1.44
N ASP A 23 10.42 -0.56 1.74
CA ASP A 23 11.02 0.06 2.92
C ASP A 23 10.63 1.54 3.04
N TYR A 24 10.62 2.27 1.92
CA TYR A 24 10.22 3.67 1.89
C TYR A 24 8.74 3.84 2.31
N LEU A 25 7.85 2.97 1.84
CA LEU A 25 6.43 3.02 2.19
C LEU A 25 6.18 2.61 3.65
N GLU A 26 6.85 1.56 4.12
CA GLU A 26 6.75 1.08 5.51
C GLU A 26 7.19 2.14 6.51
N ARG A 27 8.25 2.92 6.20
CA ARG A 27 8.71 4.03 7.03
C ARG A 27 7.75 5.22 7.06
N ASP A 28 6.80 5.28 6.13
CA ASP A 28 5.77 6.32 6.00
C ASP A 28 6.30 7.76 6.22
N PRO A 29 7.34 8.23 5.50
CA PRO A 29 7.88 9.56 5.71
C PRO A 29 6.78 10.62 5.51
N TYR A 30 6.67 11.56 6.45
CA TYR A 30 5.70 12.65 6.43
C TYR A 30 6.41 14.00 6.26
N THR A 31 6.99 14.21 5.09
CA THR A 31 7.69 15.45 4.71
C THR A 31 7.01 16.13 3.53
N GLN A 32 7.39 17.37 3.22
CA GLN A 32 6.91 18.09 2.03
C GLN A 32 7.12 17.22 0.78
N SER A 33 6.08 17.10 -0.06
CA SER A 33 6.06 16.29 -1.29
C SER A 33 6.11 14.77 -1.13
N SER A 34 6.26 14.22 0.09
CA SER A 34 6.29 12.77 0.34
C SER A 34 5.06 12.03 -0.21
N GLY A 35 3.87 12.65 -0.17
CA GLY A 35 2.65 12.07 -0.75
C GLY A 35 2.75 11.81 -2.26
N TYR A 36 3.39 12.70 -3.03
CA TYR A 36 3.61 12.48 -4.46
C TYR A 36 4.61 11.36 -4.71
N THR A 37 5.66 11.27 -3.89
CA THR A 37 6.63 10.17 -3.96
C THR A 37 5.96 8.84 -3.69
N LYS A 38 5.17 8.74 -2.62
CA LYS A 38 4.40 7.53 -2.29
C LYS A 38 3.45 7.13 -3.41
N GLN A 39 2.69 8.07 -3.99
CA GLN A 39 1.82 7.79 -5.14
C GLN A 39 2.60 7.21 -6.33
N LYS A 40 3.77 7.78 -6.65
CA LYS A 40 4.64 7.26 -7.73
C LYS A 40 5.12 5.84 -7.42
N ILE A 41 5.57 5.60 -6.19
CA ILE A 41 6.04 4.27 -5.75
C ILE A 41 4.91 3.24 -5.84
N LEU A 42 3.73 3.55 -5.29
CA LEU A 42 2.56 2.66 -5.29
C LEU A 42 2.15 2.28 -6.72
N ARG A 43 2.16 3.24 -7.66
CA ARG A 43 1.88 2.97 -9.09
C ARG A 43 2.89 2.02 -9.73
N ARG A 44 4.16 2.06 -9.32
CA ARG A 44 5.21 1.16 -9.80
C ARG A 44 5.05 -0.23 -9.20
N LEU A 45 4.90 -0.32 -7.87
CA LEU A 45 4.73 -1.60 -7.17
C LEU A 45 3.50 -2.37 -7.65
N LYS A 46 2.41 -1.67 -7.99
CA LYS A 46 1.21 -2.29 -8.58
C LYS A 46 1.50 -3.12 -9.84
N ARG A 47 2.51 -2.74 -10.64
CA ARG A 47 2.86 -3.40 -11.90
C ARG A 47 4.15 -4.23 -11.80
N ALA A 48 4.78 -4.25 -10.63
CA ALA A 48 6.06 -4.91 -10.44
C ALA A 48 5.89 -6.44 -10.29
N PRO A 49 6.86 -7.24 -10.75
CA PRO A 49 6.90 -8.68 -10.49
C PRO A 49 7.34 -8.93 -9.04
N LEU A 50 6.46 -8.66 -8.09
CA LEU A 50 6.72 -8.80 -6.66
C LEU A 50 6.71 -10.27 -6.25
N THR A 51 7.68 -10.65 -5.41
CA THR A 51 7.69 -11.95 -4.74
C THR A 51 6.56 -12.03 -3.71
N GLU A 52 6.17 -13.23 -3.29
CA GLU A 52 5.11 -13.36 -2.26
C GLU A 52 5.52 -12.73 -0.93
N SER A 53 6.80 -12.80 -0.55
CA SER A 53 7.32 -12.11 0.63
C SER A 53 7.13 -10.59 0.55
N GLN A 54 7.35 -9.99 -0.62
CA GLN A 54 7.15 -8.56 -0.84
C GLN A 54 5.66 -8.18 -0.84
N ARG A 55 4.81 -9.05 -1.39
CA ARG A 55 3.35 -8.88 -1.37
C ARG A 55 2.82 -8.89 0.06
N GLU A 56 3.30 -9.81 0.89
CA GLU A 56 2.90 -9.91 2.30
C GLU A 56 3.29 -8.66 3.10
N ARG A 57 4.54 -8.20 2.93
CA ARG A 57 4.99 -6.92 3.51
C ARG A 57 4.08 -5.75 3.14
N LEU A 58 3.67 -5.68 1.87
CA LEU A 58 2.77 -4.63 1.42
C LEU A 58 1.35 -4.77 1.99
N ARG A 59 0.83 -5.98 2.20
CA ARG A 59 -0.45 -6.21 2.88
C ARG A 59 -0.38 -5.70 4.32
N GLU A 60 0.63 -6.08 5.07
CA GLU A 60 0.85 -5.61 6.44
C GLU A 60 1.00 -4.09 6.52
N MET A 61 1.76 -3.50 5.59
CA MET A 61 1.86 -2.05 5.47
C MET A 61 0.49 -1.40 5.19
N LEU A 62 -0.34 -1.97 4.31
CA LEU A 62 -1.69 -1.46 4.05
C LEU A 62 -2.59 -1.56 5.29
N LEU A 63 -2.54 -2.67 6.04
CA LEU A 63 -3.25 -2.81 7.32
C LEU A 63 -2.88 -1.68 8.30
N LEU A 64 -1.60 -1.30 8.36
CA LEU A 64 -1.14 -0.17 9.19
C LEU A 64 -1.53 1.20 8.63
N GLN A 65 -1.77 1.33 7.32
CA GLN A 65 -2.18 2.60 6.71
C GLN A 65 -3.68 2.83 6.83
N VAL A 66 -4.50 1.78 6.87
CA VAL A 66 -5.95 1.91 7.08
C VAL A 66 -6.34 2.30 8.51
N THR A 67 -5.44 2.18 9.47
CA THR A 67 -5.65 2.73 10.83
C THR A 67 -5.32 4.22 10.90
N ARG A 68 -4.66 4.77 9.87
CA ARG A 68 -4.27 6.18 9.78
C ARG A 68 -5.30 6.99 9.02
N SER A 69 -5.25 8.31 9.16
CA SER A 69 -6.13 9.22 8.42
C SER A 69 -5.96 9.08 6.90
N ARG A 70 -7.05 9.27 6.16
CA ARG A 70 -7.07 9.29 4.70
C ARG A 70 -6.19 10.42 4.14
N ARG A 71 -5.00 10.08 3.68
CA ARG A 71 -4.04 10.99 3.03
C ARG A 71 -4.18 10.99 1.51
N ARG A 72 -3.42 11.85 0.84
CA ARG A 72 -3.43 12.05 -0.63
C ARG A 72 -3.19 10.77 -1.42
N GLU A 73 -2.37 9.87 -0.89
CA GLU A 73 -2.00 8.58 -1.46
C GLU A 73 -3.08 7.48 -1.31
N TRP A 74 -4.17 7.75 -0.59
CA TRP A 74 -5.22 6.77 -0.27
C TRP A 74 -5.74 6.02 -1.50
N GLN A 75 -6.02 6.73 -2.60
CA GLN A 75 -6.51 6.09 -3.82
C GLN A 75 -5.53 5.08 -4.40
N GLU A 76 -4.22 5.34 -4.29
CA GLU A 76 -3.20 4.42 -4.78
C GLU A 76 -3.01 3.24 -3.82
N TYR A 77 -3.19 3.43 -2.51
CA TYR A 77 -3.27 2.33 -1.56
C TYR A 77 -4.46 1.40 -1.87
N SER A 78 -5.66 1.93 -2.09
CA SER A 78 -6.82 1.12 -2.47
C SER A 78 -6.59 0.36 -3.79
N ARG A 79 -5.94 0.99 -4.77
CA ARG A 79 -5.61 0.33 -6.05
C ARG A 79 -4.54 -0.75 -5.92
N LEU A 80 -3.61 -0.59 -4.99
CA LEU A 80 -2.62 -1.62 -4.68
C LEU A 80 -3.26 -2.78 -3.94
N ALA A 81 -4.17 -2.49 -2.99
CA ALA A 81 -4.93 -3.50 -2.25
C ALA A 81 -5.66 -4.47 -3.19
N LEU A 82 -6.24 -3.96 -4.29
CA LEU A 82 -6.87 -4.79 -5.33
C LEU A 82 -5.94 -5.83 -5.98
N VAL A 83 -4.64 -5.54 -6.06
CA VAL A 83 -3.63 -6.44 -6.66
C VAL A 83 -3.06 -7.42 -5.64
N LEU A 84 -3.15 -7.08 -4.35
CA LEU A 84 -2.68 -7.88 -3.23
C LEU A 84 -3.80 -8.67 -2.56
N ASP A 85 -5.00 -8.63 -3.13
CA ASP A 85 -6.20 -9.21 -2.58
C ASP A 85 -6.07 -10.71 -2.38
N THR A 86 -6.36 -11.15 -1.16
CA THR A 86 -6.35 -12.55 -0.73
C THR A 86 -7.42 -12.75 0.34
N PRO A 87 -7.94 -13.97 0.52
CA PRO A 87 -8.91 -14.26 1.57
C PRO A 87 -8.41 -13.88 2.97
N THR A 88 -7.14 -14.16 3.27
CA THR A 88 -6.50 -13.83 4.55
C THR A 88 -6.41 -12.32 4.76
N PHE A 89 -6.01 -11.56 3.73
CA PHE A 89 -5.97 -10.10 3.81
C PHE A 89 -7.34 -9.48 4.08
N ARG A 90 -8.39 -10.00 3.43
CA ARG A 90 -9.77 -9.56 3.67
C ARG A 90 -10.22 -9.82 5.10
N GLU A 91 -9.85 -10.97 5.66
CA GLU A 91 -10.17 -11.31 7.05
C GLU A 91 -9.52 -10.33 8.03
N ARG A 92 -8.22 -10.05 7.84
CA ARG A 92 -7.50 -9.05 8.65
C ARG A 92 -8.11 -7.66 8.56
N LEU A 93 -8.59 -7.27 7.38
CA LEU A 93 -9.32 -6.00 7.22
C LEU A 93 -10.66 -6.00 7.95
N ARG A 94 -11.41 -7.12 7.99
CA ARG A 94 -12.65 -7.24 8.77
C ARG A 94 -12.39 -7.07 10.26
N GLU A 95 -11.38 -7.77 10.79
CA GLU A 95 -10.95 -7.63 12.19
C GLU A 95 -10.63 -6.16 12.55
N LEU A 96 -9.99 -5.41 11.63
CA LEU A 96 -9.70 -3.99 11.84
C LEU A 96 -10.94 -3.10 11.77
N VAL A 97 -11.92 -3.41 10.93
CA VAL A 97 -13.20 -2.68 10.87
C VAL A 97 -13.91 -2.73 12.22
N GLU A 98 -13.95 -3.90 12.84
CA GLU A 98 -14.60 -4.08 14.15
C GLU A 98 -13.93 -3.27 15.27
N ARG A 99 -12.63 -2.98 15.14
CA ARG A 99 -11.84 -2.27 16.15
C ARG A 99 -11.77 -0.75 15.93
N GLU A 100 -11.60 -0.30 14.68
CA GLU A 100 -11.20 1.09 14.36
C GLU A 100 -12.07 1.77 13.26
N GLY A 101 -13.01 1.02 12.68
CA GLY A 101 -14.27 1.52 12.12
C GLY A 101 -14.28 2.20 10.75
N THR A 102 -13.35 3.08 10.39
CA THR A 102 -13.62 4.02 9.27
C THR A 102 -12.90 3.71 7.95
N TRP A 103 -11.57 3.65 7.93
CA TRP A 103 -10.85 3.51 6.65
C TRP A 103 -10.60 2.07 6.23
N ALA A 104 -10.51 1.14 7.19
CA ALA A 104 -10.53 -0.30 6.92
C ALA A 104 -11.83 -0.69 6.19
N GLN A 105 -12.96 -0.09 6.57
CA GLN A 105 -14.26 -0.35 5.94
C GLN A 105 -14.27 0.13 4.50
N ALA A 106 -13.74 1.33 4.24
CA ALA A 106 -13.62 1.87 2.88
C ALA A 106 -12.73 0.98 1.99
N MET A 107 -11.62 0.45 2.50
CA MET A 107 -10.76 -0.46 1.76
C MET A 107 -11.45 -1.80 1.49
N LEU A 108 -12.10 -2.38 2.50
CA LEU A 108 -12.84 -3.63 2.34
C LEU A 108 -13.97 -3.50 1.31
N GLY A 109 -14.70 -2.38 1.32
CA GLY A 109 -15.72 -2.10 0.30
C GLY A 109 -15.15 -1.98 -1.12
N ALA A 110 -13.95 -1.41 -1.26
CA ALA A 110 -13.26 -1.37 -2.56
C ALA A 110 -12.87 -2.78 -3.06
N LEU A 111 -12.50 -3.70 -2.16
CA LEU A 111 -12.19 -5.09 -2.53
C LEU A 111 -13.46 -5.88 -2.89
N GLN A 112 -14.57 -5.64 -2.18
CA GLN A 112 -15.85 -6.33 -2.42
C GLN A 112 -16.53 -5.92 -3.72
N THR A 113 -16.45 -4.64 -4.09
CA THR A 113 -17.09 -4.11 -5.32
C THR A 113 -16.46 -4.65 -6.61
N VAL A 114 -15.19 -5.08 -6.56
CA VAL A 114 -14.53 -5.72 -7.71
C VAL A 114 -14.97 -7.17 -7.90
N ASN A 115 -15.35 -7.88 -6.83
CA ASN A 115 -15.90 -9.24 -6.92
C ASN A 115 -17.38 -9.30 -7.35
N GLY A 116 -18.07 -8.15 -7.42
CA GLY A 116 -19.44 -8.05 -7.92
C GLY A 116 -19.56 -7.85 -9.43
N LYS A 117 -18.44 -7.78 -10.15
CA LYS A 117 -18.45 -7.83 -11.61
C LYS A 117 -18.30 -9.27 -12.05
N GLU A 118 -19.43 -9.89 -12.35
CA GLU A 118 -19.50 -10.95 -13.35
C GLU A 118 -18.71 -10.47 -14.57
N LEU A 119 -17.74 -11.29 -14.98
CA LEU A 119 -17.13 -11.23 -16.30
C LEU A 119 -18.25 -11.53 -17.31
N CYS A 120 -18.94 -10.48 -17.75
CA CYS A 120 -19.70 -10.47 -19.00
C CYS A 120 -18.80 -9.92 -20.11
#